data_AF-A0A6L5F1L5-F1
#
_entry.id   AF-A0A6L5F1L5-F1
#
_cell.length_a   1.000
_cell.length_b   1.000
_cell.length_c   1.000
_cell.angle_alpha   90.00
_cell.angle_beta   90.00
_cell.angle_gamma   90.00
#
_symmetry.space_group_name_H-M   'P 1'
#
loop_
_entity.id
_entity.type
_entity.pdbx_description
1 polymer ?
#
loop_
_entity_poly.entity_id
_entity_poly.type
_entity_poly.pdbx_seq_one_letter_code
_entity_poly.pdbx_strand_id
1 'polypeptide(L)'
;ASHGESWSFALALRLGCYRLLCSDGAEPLLLLDDVFAELDSRRRRRLADVALGAEQVLVTAAVAEDVPDELDGARFDVQDGQVRRAG
;
A
#
# COMPACT_ATOMS: atom_id res chain seq x y z
N ALA A 1 15.74 -4.96 17.34
CA ALA A 1 15.29 -4.31 16.10
C ALA A 1 14.82 -2.92 16.44
N SER A 2 15.29 -1.89 15.72
CA SER A 2 14.73 -0.55 15.80
C SER A 2 13.24 -0.57 15.38
N HIS A 3 12.49 0.45 15.77
CA HIS A 3 11.05 0.53 15.46
C HIS A 3 10.79 0.36 13.95
N GLY A 4 11.62 0.99 13.10
CA GLY A 4 11.54 0.85 11.64
C GLY A 4 11.97 -0.52 11.09
N GLU A 5 12.88 -1.24 11.77
CA GLU A 5 13.26 -2.61 11.39
C GLU A 5 12.12 -3.60 11.66
N SER A 6 11.47 -3.50 12.82
CA SER A 6 10.32 -4.35 13.16
C SER A 6 9.14 -4.12 12.21
N TRP A 7 8.87 -2.85 11.88
CA TRP A 7 7.84 -2.50 10.92
C TRP A 7 8.14 -3.04 9.52
N SER A 8 9.38 -2.87 9.04
CA SER A 8 9.79 -3.36 7.72
C SER A 8 9.74 -4.88 7.63
N PHE A 9 10.07 -5.57 8.73
CA PHE A 9 9.97 -7.02 8.81
C PHE A 9 8.50 -7.48 8.75
N ALA A 10 7.60 -6.82 9.49
CA ALA A 10 6.18 -7.11 9.45
C ALA A 10 5.57 -6.87 8.06
N LEU A 11 5.95 -5.76 7.40
CA LEU A 11 5.54 -5.49 6.02
C LEU A 11 6.03 -6.60 5.08
N ALA A 12 7.31 -6.99 5.17
CA ALA A 12 7.87 -8.05 4.34
C ALA A 12 7.15 -9.39 4.52
N LEU A 13 6.78 -9.75 5.76
CA LEU A 13 5.99 -10.94 6.04
C LEU A 13 4.59 -10.87 5.39
N ARG A 14 3.89 -9.74 5.51
CA ARG A 14 2.59 -9.55 4.87
C ARG A 14 2.66 -9.65 3.36
N LEU A 15 3.68 -9.03 2.73
CA LEU A 15 3.89 -9.15 1.28
C LEU A 15 4.27 -10.58 0.87
N GLY A 16 4.99 -11.31 1.72
CA GLY A 16 5.27 -12.73 1.53
C GLY A 16 3.99 -13.58 1.54
N CYS A 17 3.10 -13.36 2.51
CA CYS A 17 1.79 -14.01 2.56
C CYS A 17 0.92 -13.68 1.35
N TYR A 18 0.88 -12.41 0.93
CA TYR A 18 0.18 -11.99 -0.28
C TYR A 18 0.67 -12.77 -1.52
N ARG A 19 1.99 -12.85 -1.72
CA ARG A 19 2.56 -13.60 -2.84
C ARG A 19 2.26 -15.09 -2.79
N LEU A 20 2.22 -15.69 -1.60
CA LEU A 20 1.85 -17.08 -1.40
C LEU A 20 0.38 -17.34 -1.80
N LEU A 21 -0.53 -16.46 -1.39
CA LEU A 21 -1.94 -16.53 -1.79
C LEU A 21 -2.08 -16.43 -3.31
N CYS A 22 -1.35 -15.51 -3.95
CA CYS A 22 -1.34 -15.39 -5.41
C CYS A 22 -0.80 -16.66 -6.10
N SER A 23 0.24 -17.30 -5.55
CA SER A 23 0.77 -18.54 -6.13
C SER A 23 -0.20 -19.72 -6.04
N ASP A 24 -1.13 -19.69 -5.08
CA ASP A 24 -2.21 -20.67 -4.94
C ASP A 24 -3.43 -20.33 -5.83
N GLY A 25 -3.32 -19.32 -6.68
CA GLY A 25 -4.35 -18.90 -7.63
C GLY A 25 -5.40 -17.96 -7.05
N ALA A 26 -5.17 -17.40 -5.85
CA ALA A 26 -6.05 -16.38 -5.29
C ALA A 26 -5.74 -14.98 -5.83
N GLU A 27 -6.76 -14.12 -5.88
CA GLU A 27 -6.68 -12.71 -6.27
C GLU A 27 -7.06 -11.82 -5.07
N PRO A 28 -6.19 -11.70 -4.04
CA PRO A 28 -6.53 -10.94 -2.85
C PRO A 28 -6.47 -9.42 -3.09
N LEU A 29 -7.42 -8.69 -2.50
CA LEU A 29 -7.36 -7.23 -2.38
C LEU A 29 -6.20 -6.82 -1.47
N LEU A 30 -5.29 -5.98 -1.99
CA LEU A 30 -4.18 -5.45 -1.19
C LEU A 30 -4.60 -4.15 -0.49
N LEU A 31 -4.62 -4.16 0.84
CA LEU A 31 -4.91 -2.98 1.67
C LEU A 31 -3.61 -2.42 2.26
N LEU A 32 -3.30 -1.16 1.97
CA LEU A 32 -2.10 -0.46 2.42
C LEU A 32 -2.51 0.74 3.28
N ASP A 33 -2.28 0.65 4.59
CA ASP A 33 -2.71 1.68 5.55
C ASP A 33 -1.56 2.62 5.93
N ASP A 34 -1.53 3.82 5.34
CA ASP A 34 -0.55 4.90 5.59
C ASP A 34 0.94 4.46 5.53
N VAL A 35 1.20 3.38 4.80
CA VAL A 35 2.51 2.71 4.81
C VAL A 35 3.60 3.44 4.03
N PHE A 36 3.23 4.32 3.10
CA PHE A 36 4.22 4.99 2.24
C PHE A 36 4.95 6.13 2.95
N ALA A 37 4.28 6.84 3.86
CA ALA A 37 4.88 7.90 4.67
C ALA A 37 6.04 7.38 5.53
N GLU A 38 5.95 6.14 6.00
CA GLU A 38 6.93 5.47 6.87
C GLU A 38 8.16 4.91 6.12
N LEU A 39 8.17 4.98 4.79
CA LEU A 39 9.17 4.34 3.95
C LEU A 39 10.18 5.30 3.33
N ASP A 40 11.45 4.90 3.37
CA ASP A 40 12.48 5.47 2.51
C ASP A 40 12.18 5.24 1.02
N SER A 41 12.74 6.07 0.15
CA SER A 41 12.45 6.08 -1.29
C SER A 41 12.67 4.72 -1.98
N ARG A 42 13.66 3.94 -1.56
CA ARG A 42 13.93 2.62 -2.13
C ARG A 42 12.83 1.63 -1.76
N ARG A 43 12.41 1.61 -0.50
CA ARG A 43 11.33 0.74 -0.03
C ARG A 43 9.98 1.17 -0.59
N ARG A 44 9.74 2.49 -0.70
CA ARG A 44 8.53 3.08 -1.30
C ARG A 44 8.33 2.55 -2.73
N ARG A 45 9.38 2.61 -3.56
CA ARG A 45 9.38 2.05 -4.92
C ARG A 45 9.08 0.55 -4.95
N ARG A 46 9.70 -0.24 -4.07
CA ARG A 46 9.46 -1.69 -4.00
C ARG A 46 8.03 -2.05 -3.61
N LEU A 47 7.41 -1.26 -2.74
CA LEU A 47 6.01 -1.47 -2.39
C LEU A 47 5.08 -1.06 -3.53
N ALA A 48 5.38 0.04 -4.23
CA ALA A 48 4.67 0.45 -5.44
C ALA A 48 4.71 -0.65 -6.53
N ASP A 49 5.88 -1.26 -6.78
CA ASP A 49 6.02 -2.36 -7.74
C ASP A 49 5.07 -3.53 -7.41
N VAL A 50 4.87 -3.83 -6.11
CA VAL A 50 3.95 -4.90 -5.69
C VAL A 50 2.49 -4.47 -5.85
N ALA A 51 2.16 -3.23 -5.49
CA ALA A 51 0.82 -2.69 -5.64
C ALA A 51 0.37 -2.65 -7.11
N LEU A 52 1.25 -2.24 -8.03
CA LEU A 52 0.98 -2.23 -9.47
C LEU A 52 0.73 -3.63 -10.07
N GLY A 53 1.29 -4.67 -9.45
CA GLY A 53 1.07 -6.06 -9.85
C GLY A 53 -0.15 -6.71 -9.23
N ALA A 54 -0.84 -6.03 -8.31
CA ALA A 54 -2.07 -6.52 -7.71
C ALA A 54 -3.27 -6.16 -8.58
N GLU A 55 -4.25 -7.06 -8.64
CA GLU A 55 -5.49 -6.80 -9.40
C GLU A 55 -6.27 -5.62 -8.82
N GLN A 56 -6.31 -5.53 -7.48
CA GLN A 56 -6.95 -4.42 -6.79
C GLN A 56 -6.14 -4.02 -5.55
N VAL A 57 -5.97 -2.71 -5.38
CA VAL A 57 -5.29 -2.11 -4.23
C VAL A 57 -6.14 -0.98 -3.66
N LEU A 58 -6.22 -0.90 -2.33
CA LEU A 58 -6.67 0.30 -1.63
C LEU A 58 -5.51 0.83 -0.79
N VAL A 59 -5.22 2.12 -0.97
CA VAL A 59 -4.20 2.83 -0.22
C VAL A 59 -4.89 3.93 0.59
N THR A 60 -4.61 4.01 1.88
CA THR A 60 -4.90 5.19 2.68
C THR A 60 -3.61 5.99 2.83
N ALA A 61 -3.74 7.31 2.77
CA ALA A 61 -2.64 8.24 3.03
C ALA A 61 -3.21 9.53 3.60
N ALA A 62 -2.52 10.11 4.58
CA ALA A 62 -2.88 11.43 5.10
C ALA A 62 -2.45 12.56 4.16
N VAL A 63 -1.40 12.34 3.36
CA VAL A 63 -0.80 13.30 2.43
C VAL A 63 -0.71 12.67 1.05
N ALA A 64 -1.22 13.35 0.03
CA ALA A 64 -1.33 12.79 -1.32
C ALA A 64 0.05 12.49 -1.93
N GLU A 65 1.04 13.33 -1.63
CA GLU A 65 2.42 13.24 -2.13
C GLU A 65 3.22 12.07 -1.54
N ASP A 66 2.71 11.41 -0.49
CA ASP A 66 3.35 10.20 0.03
C ASP A 66 3.06 8.98 -0.86
N VAL A 67 1.96 9.00 -1.62
CA VAL A 67 1.62 7.95 -2.57
C VAL A 67 2.42 8.14 -3.86
N PRO A 68 3.16 7.12 -4.33
CA PRO A 68 3.89 7.21 -5.60
C PRO A 68 2.98 7.55 -6.79
N ASP A 69 3.45 8.44 -7.67
CA ASP A 69 2.68 8.92 -8.83
C ASP A 69 2.26 7.80 -9.79
N GLU A 70 3.01 6.68 -9.80
CA GLU A 70 2.66 5.51 -10.62
C GLU A 70 1.36 4.83 -10.15
N LEU A 71 0.90 5.08 -8.92
CA LEU A 71 -0.39 4.61 -8.40
C LEU A 71 -1.49 5.65 -8.70
N ASP A 72 -1.85 5.76 -9.98
CA ASP A 72 -2.76 6.79 -10.54
C ASP A 72 -4.25 6.42 -10.48
N GLY A 73 -4.65 5.64 -9.47
CA GLY A 73 -6.02 5.14 -9.30
C GLY A 73 -7.06 6.19 -8.92
N ALA A 74 -8.32 5.75 -8.81
CA ALA A 74 -9.41 6.59 -8.33
C ALA A 74 -9.14 7.09 -6.91
N ARG A 75 -9.26 8.41 -6.71
CA ARG A 75 -9.02 9.06 -5.43
C ARG A 75 -10.33 9.30 -4.69
N PHE A 76 -10.29 9.14 -3.37
CA PHE A 76 -11.42 9.36 -2.49
C PHE A 76 -10.97 10.17 -1.28
N ASP A 77 -11.67 11.28 -1.03
CA ASP A 77 -11.50 12.09 0.16
C ASP A 77 -12.36 11.51 1.28
N VAL A 78 -11.74 11.30 2.44
CA VAL A 78 -12.41 10.79 3.64
C VAL A 78 -12.37 11.85 4.73
N GLN A 79 -13.54 12.37 5.11
CA GLN A 79 -13.67 13.40 6.15
C GLN A 79 -14.99 13.22 6.90
N ASP A 80 -14.98 13.40 8.23
CA ASP A 80 -16.17 13.30 9.09
C ASP A 80 -16.99 12.00 8.89
N GLY A 81 -16.29 10.88 8.67
CA GLY A 81 -16.90 9.58 8.42
C GLY A 81 -17.61 9.45 7.07
N GLN A 82 -17.41 10.40 6.15
CA GLN A 82 -17.95 10.39 4.80
C GLN A 82 -16.83 10.14 3.78
N VAL A 83 -17.15 9.38 2.73
CA VAL A 83 -16.26 9.11 1.60
C VAL A 83 -16.81 9.80 0.36
N ARG A 84 -15.99 10.63 -0.30
CA ARG A 84 -16.35 11.33 -1.53
C ARG A 84 -15.30 11.05 -2.59
N ARG A 85 -15.72 10.80 -3.83
CA ARG A 85 -14.76 10.69 -4.94
C ARG A 85 -14.13 12.05 -5.18
N ALA A 86 -12.80 12.12 -5.14
CA ALA A 86 -12.06 13.33 -5.49
C ALA A 86 -12.21 13.59 -7.00
N GLY A 87 -12.32 14.87 -7.36
CA GLY A 87 -12.53 15.35 -8.72
C GLY A 87 -11.31 15.27 -9.61
#